data_AF-A0A2V7HLM9-F1
#
_entry.id   AF-A0A2V7HLM9-F1
#
_cell.length_a   1.000
_cell.length_b   1.000
_cell.length_c   1.000
_cell.angle_alpha   90.00
_cell.angle_beta   90.00
_cell.angle_gamma   90.00
#
_symmetry.space_group_name_H-M   'P 1'
#
loop_
_entity.id
_entity.type
_entity.pdbx_description
1 polymer ?
#
loop_
_entity_poly.entity_id
_entity_poly.type
_entity_poly.pdbx_seq_one_letter_code
_entity_poly.pdbx_strand_id
1 'polypeptide(L)'
;AFALEEAGRLPEAIRTAEAALQLEPNDAWSVHALAHALYESESFDAGVTKLPVAIHPCRGLNWFRNHLLWHLALLHFARGEYTRAAKIGRAAFEREPSSIAGNLHDSI
;
A
#
# COMPACT_ATOMS: atom_id res chain seq x y z
N ALA A 1 1.67 2.43 13.74
CA ALA A 1 1.87 3.35 12.61
C ALA A 1 0.54 3.92 12.12
N PHE A 2 -0.43 3.10 11.71
CA PHE A 2 -1.72 3.57 11.18
C PHE A 2 -2.45 4.56 12.12
N ALA A 3 -2.61 4.25 13.41
CA ALA A 3 -3.20 5.19 14.36
C ALA A 3 -2.46 6.55 14.50
N LEU A 4 -1.17 6.62 14.17
CA LEU A 4 -0.45 7.90 14.12
C LEU A 4 -0.80 8.68 12.86
N GLU A 5 -1.04 7.99 11.75
CA GLU A 5 -1.44 8.61 10.48
C GLU A 5 -2.87 9.14 10.57
N GLU A 6 -3.84 8.35 11.07
CA GLU A 6 -5.21 8.80 11.39
C GLU A 6 -5.24 10.02 12.35
N ALA A 7 -4.21 10.15 13.19
CA ALA A 7 -4.04 11.30 14.09
C ALA A 7 -3.29 12.49 13.45
N GLY A 8 -3.00 12.45 12.15
CA GLY A 8 -2.26 13.48 11.41
C GLY A 8 -0.77 13.55 11.72
N ARG A 9 -0.21 12.60 12.49
CA ARG A 9 1.20 12.56 12.89
C ARG A 9 2.04 11.81 11.86
N LEU A 10 1.96 12.27 10.61
CA LEU A 10 2.50 11.58 9.42
C LEU A 10 4.00 11.26 9.51
N PRO A 11 4.91 12.16 9.95
CA PRO A 11 6.33 11.84 10.07
C PRO A 11 6.61 10.72 11.07
N GLU A 12 5.78 10.60 12.11
CA GLU A 12 5.90 9.55 13.13
C GLU A 12 5.34 8.23 12.61
N ALA A 13 4.21 8.27 11.91
CA ALA A 13 3.64 7.10 11.24
C ALA A 13 4.64 6.44 10.29
N ILE A 14 5.31 7.23 9.43
CA ILE A 14 6.35 6.74 8.51
C ILE A 14 7.49 6.08 9.27
N ARG A 15 8.10 6.78 10.25
CA ARG A 15 9.23 6.23 11.02
C ARG A 15 8.85 4.95 11.76
N THR A 16 7.66 4.90 12.36
CA THR A 16 7.17 3.70 13.06
C THR A 16 6.94 2.54 12.10
N ALA A 17 6.34 2.77 10.93
CA ALA A 17 6.14 1.73 9.93
C ALA A 17 7.47 1.20 9.37
N GLU A 18 8.41 2.10 9.06
CA GLU A 18 9.75 1.71 8.59
C GLU A 18 10.51 0.90 9.64
N ALA A 19 10.46 1.32 10.91
CA ALA A 19 11.07 0.57 12.01
C ALA A 19 10.48 -0.84 12.15
N ALA A 20 9.15 -0.98 12.04
CA ALA A 20 8.50 -2.28 12.05
C ALA A 20 8.96 -3.17 10.88
N LEU A 21 9.08 -2.60 9.67
CA LEU A 21 9.57 -3.33 8.49
C LEU A 21 11.06 -3.70 8.55
N GLN A 22 11.87 -3.00 9.35
CA GLN A 22 13.24 -3.44 9.64
C GLN A 22 13.27 -4.70 10.53
N LEU A 23 12.29 -4.84 11.42
CA LEU A 23 12.20 -6.00 12.31
C LEU A 23 11.53 -7.19 11.61
N GLU A 24 10.40 -6.95 10.93
CA GLU A 24 9.62 -7.96 10.22
C GLU A 24 9.34 -7.51 8.78
N PRO A 25 10.23 -7.84 7.82
CA PRO A 25 10.15 -7.34 6.46
C PRO A 25 8.89 -7.76 5.68
N ASN A 26 8.20 -8.84 6.09
CA ASN A 26 7.00 -9.34 5.43
C ASN A 26 5.69 -8.90 6.11
N ASP A 27 5.75 -8.00 7.12
CA ASP A 27 4.57 -7.47 7.80
C ASP A 27 3.78 -6.53 6.87
N ALA A 28 2.79 -7.12 6.21
CA ALA A 28 1.92 -6.40 5.28
C ALA A 28 1.09 -5.29 5.91
N TRP A 29 0.80 -5.34 7.22
CA TRP A 29 0.10 -4.25 7.91
C TRP A 29 1.00 -3.04 8.09
N SER A 30 2.30 -3.26 8.35
CA SER A 30 3.29 -2.18 8.37
C SER A 30 3.50 -1.60 6.97
N VAL A 31 3.50 -2.41 5.91
CA VAL A 31 3.51 -1.91 4.52
C VAL A 31 2.27 -1.07 4.22
N HIS A 32 1.09 -1.53 4.67
CA HIS A 32 -0.17 -0.81 4.53
C HIS A 32 -0.13 0.57 5.21
N ALA A 33 0.29 0.60 6.48
CA ALA A 33 0.40 1.86 7.22
C ALA A 33 1.44 2.81 6.62
N LEU A 34 2.55 2.28 6.08
CA LEU A 34 3.55 3.08 5.37
C LEU A 34 2.95 3.69 4.09
N ALA A 35 2.15 2.91 3.35
CA ALA A 35 1.51 3.37 2.13
C ALA A 35 0.57 4.55 2.38
N HIS A 36 -0.31 4.43 3.37
CA HIS A 36 -1.19 5.52 3.82
C HIS A 36 -0.39 6.76 4.21
N ALA A 37 0.56 6.60 5.13
CA ALA A 37 1.32 7.73 5.64
C ALA A 37 2.10 8.48 4.55
N LEU A 38 2.63 7.77 3.53
CA LEU A 38 3.31 8.38 2.38
C LEU A 38 2.36 9.06 1.40
N TYR A 39 1.14 8.55 1.24
CA TYR A 39 0.11 9.15 0.40
C TYR A 39 -0.41 10.45 1.03
N GLU A 40 -0.83 10.40 2.30
CA GLU A 40 -1.34 11.55 3.05
C GLU A 40 -0.28 12.64 3.26
N SER A 41 1.01 12.28 3.29
CA SER A 41 2.10 13.26 3.37
C SER A 41 2.55 13.80 2.01
N GLU A 42 1.77 13.54 0.95
CA GLU A 42 2.07 13.87 -0.45
C GLU A 42 3.48 13.44 -0.91
N SER A 43 4.04 12.43 -0.24
CA SER A 43 5.42 11.97 -0.44
C SER A 43 5.47 10.89 -1.52
N PHE A 44 4.86 11.20 -2.66
CA PHE A 44 4.58 10.21 -3.71
C PHE A 44 5.84 9.62 -4.33
N ASP A 45 6.88 10.42 -4.56
CA ASP A 45 8.17 9.94 -5.10
C ASP A 45 8.83 8.92 -4.16
N ALA A 46 8.75 9.16 -2.85
CA ALA A 46 9.22 8.21 -1.85
C ALA A 46 8.33 6.96 -1.84
N GLY A 47 7.02 7.11 -1.94
CA GLY A 47 6.04 6.02 -2.04
C GLY A 47 6.32 5.06 -3.19
N VAL A 48 6.44 5.56 -4.42
CA VAL A 48 6.69 4.72 -5.61
C VAL A 48 8.06 4.04 -5.58
N THR A 49 9.01 4.58 -4.80
CA THR A 49 10.34 3.98 -4.60
C THR A 49 10.33 2.92 -3.52
N LYS A 50 9.69 3.19 -2.38
CA LYS A 50 9.71 2.34 -1.18
C LYS A 50 8.70 1.19 -1.23
N LEU A 51 7.48 1.42 -1.73
CA LEU A 51 6.45 0.38 -1.69
C LEU A 51 6.79 -0.87 -2.52
N PRO A 52 7.38 -0.80 -3.73
CA PRO A 52 7.69 -2.02 -4.48
C PRO A 52 8.63 -2.97 -3.72
N VAL A 53 9.63 -2.43 -3.02
CA VAL A 53 10.56 -3.23 -2.22
C VAL A 53 9.91 -3.76 -0.94
N ALA A 54 9.05 -2.97 -0.29
CA ALA A 54 8.32 -3.37 0.91
C ALA A 54 7.24 -4.44 0.61
N ILE A 55 6.61 -4.40 -0.56
CA ILE A 55 5.58 -5.37 -0.98
C ILE A 55 6.20 -6.71 -1.41
N HIS A 56 7.42 -6.71 -1.94
CA HIS A 56 8.08 -7.93 -2.45
C HIS A 56 8.11 -9.12 -1.47
N PRO A 57 8.51 -8.96 -0.19
CA PRO A 57 8.53 -10.04 0.79
C PRO A 57 7.13 -10.52 1.25
N CYS A 58 6.09 -9.71 1.08
CA CYS A 58 4.71 -10.04 1.45
C CYS A 58 4.10 -11.07 0.47
N ARG A 59 4.20 -12.36 0.81
CA ARG A 59 3.73 -13.50 -0.01
C ARG A 59 2.62 -14.27 0.70
N GLY A 60 1.73 -14.92 -0.06
CA GLY A 60 0.67 -15.78 0.50
C GLY A 60 -0.53 -15.04 1.12
N LEU A 61 -0.67 -13.74 0.87
CA LEU A 61 -1.70 -12.89 1.50
C LEU A 61 -2.96 -12.69 0.66
N ASN A 62 -3.09 -13.39 -0.48
CA ASN A 62 -4.23 -13.30 -1.39
C ASN A 62 -4.66 -11.85 -1.67
N TRP A 63 -5.88 -11.48 -1.27
CA TRP A 63 -6.49 -10.17 -1.45
C TRP A 63 -5.67 -9.02 -0.85
N PHE A 64 -5.04 -9.24 0.31
CA PHE A 64 -4.36 -8.16 1.01
C PHE A 64 -3.10 -7.72 0.27
N ARG A 65 -2.44 -8.63 -0.45
CA ARG A 65 -1.35 -8.26 -1.34
C ARG A 65 -1.85 -7.39 -2.51
N ASN A 66 -3.04 -7.66 -3.04
CA ASN A 66 -3.64 -6.84 -4.08
C ASN A 66 -3.99 -5.44 -3.56
N HIS A 67 -4.42 -5.34 -2.30
CA HIS A 67 -4.63 -4.06 -1.62
C HIS A 67 -3.34 -3.23 -1.51
N LEU A 68 -2.22 -3.85 -1.15
CA LEU A 68 -0.93 -3.15 -1.16
C LEU A 68 -0.52 -2.67 -2.56
N LEU A 69 -0.82 -3.44 -3.60
CA LEU A 69 -0.58 -3.04 -5.00
C LEU A 69 -1.52 -1.92 -5.45
N TRP A 70 -2.75 -1.88 -4.94
CA TRP A 70 -3.68 -0.78 -5.18
C TRP A 70 -3.14 0.54 -4.62
N HIS A 71 -2.59 0.54 -3.41
CA HIS A 71 -1.89 1.70 -2.86
C HIS A 71 -0.72 2.17 -3.73
N LEU A 72 0.07 1.25 -4.27
CA LEU A 72 1.12 1.60 -5.24
C LEU A 72 0.52 2.24 -6.51
N ALA A 73 -0.62 1.75 -6.99
CA ALA A 73 -1.33 2.36 -8.11
C ALA A 73 -1.81 3.79 -7.79
N LEU A 74 -2.32 4.03 -6.58
CA LEU A 74 -2.72 5.38 -6.11
C LEU A 74 -1.54 6.34 -6.07
N LEU A 75 -0.38 5.91 -5.58
CA LEU A 75 0.83 6.74 -5.58
C LEU A 75 1.29 7.12 -6.99
N HIS A 76 1.20 6.19 -7.94
CA HIS A 76 1.43 6.49 -9.36
C HIS A 76 0.36 7.44 -9.94
N PHE A 77 -0.90 7.27 -9.55
CA PHE A 77 -2.00 8.15 -9.95
C PHE A 77 -1.79 9.58 -9.45
N ALA A 78 -1.41 9.76 -8.19
CA ALA A 78 -1.14 11.07 -7.58
C ALA A 78 0.03 11.81 -8.26
N ARG A 79 0.98 11.08 -8.86
CA ARG A 79 2.07 11.64 -9.68
C ARG A 79 1.67 11.95 -11.13
N GLY A 80 0.40 11.73 -11.49
CA GLY A 80 -0.09 11.86 -12.87
C GLY A 80 0.32 10.73 -13.81
N GLU A 81 0.89 9.63 -13.29
CA GLU A 81 1.37 8.49 -14.09
C GLU A 81 0.23 7.49 -14.39
N TYR A 82 -0.85 7.99 -14.99
CA TYR A 82 -2.10 7.25 -15.15
C TYR A 82 -1.97 5.93 -15.89
N THR A 83 -1.14 5.86 -16.95
CA THR A 83 -0.87 4.62 -17.68
C THR A 83 -0.26 3.55 -16.79
N ARG A 84 0.61 3.95 -15.85
CA ARG A 84 1.28 3.05 -14.92
C ARG A 84 0.34 2.61 -13.81
N ALA A 85 -0.42 3.53 -13.24
CA ALA A 85 -1.48 3.22 -12.27
C ALA A 85 -2.48 2.21 -12.85
N ALA A 86 -2.97 2.46 -14.07
CA ALA A 86 -3.91 1.56 -14.75
C ALA A 86 -3.31 0.17 -15.01
N LYS A 87 -2.03 0.09 -15.41
CA LYS A 87 -1.35 -1.19 -15.60
C LYS A 87 -1.25 -2.00 -14.30
N ILE A 88 -0.96 -1.33 -13.18
CA ILE A 88 -0.86 -1.98 -11.86
C ILE A 88 -2.25 -2.46 -11.41
N GLY A 89 -3.27 -1.60 -11.50
CA GLY A 89 -4.65 -1.96 -11.15
C GLY A 89 -5.15 -3.17 -11.93
N ARG A 90 -4.94 -3.19 -13.25
CA ARG A 90 -5.28 -4.35 -14.09
C ARG A 90 -4.58 -5.63 -13.64
N ALA A 91 -3.28 -5.55 -13.39
CA ALA A 91 -2.50 -6.71 -12.93
C ALA A 91 -2.97 -7.24 -11.56
N ALA A 92 -3.44 -6.37 -10.66
CA ALA A 92 -3.90 -6.74 -9.33
C ALA A 92 -5.34 -7.29 -9.30
N PHE A 93 -6.22 -6.82 -10.21
CA PHE A 93 -7.66 -7.06 -10.10
C PHE A 93 -8.30 -7.79 -11.31
N GLU A 94 -7.63 -7.92 -12.46
CA GLU A 94 -8.20 -8.62 -13.63
C GLU A 94 -7.89 -10.14 -13.67
N ARG A 95 -7.19 -10.68 -12.66
CA ARG A 95 -6.99 -12.12 -12.54
C ARG A 95 -8.09 -12.74 -11.67
N GLU A 96 -9.07 -13.31 -12.38
CA GLU A 96 -10.30 -13.98 -11.93
C GLU A 96 -11.32 -13.10 -11.19
N PRO A 97 -12.62 -13.21 -11.53
CA PRO A 97 -13.68 -12.66 -10.70
C PRO A 97 -13.56 -13.24 -9.30
N SER A 98 -13.51 -12.38 -8.30
CA SER A 98 -13.73 -12.79 -6.91
C SER A 98 -15.05 -13.58 -6.83
N SER A 99 -14.99 -14.81 -6.32
CA SER A 99 -16.18 -15.61 -5.99
C SER A 99 -16.96 -15.03 -4.80
N ILE A 100 -16.39 -14.02 -4.13
CA ILE A 100 -16.99 -13.30 -3.02
C ILE A 100 -17.50 -11.95 -3.55
N ALA A 101 -18.81 -11.71 -3.39
CA ALA A 101 -19.43 -10.47 -3.80
C ALA A 101 -18.91 -9.27 -2.98
N GLY A 102 -18.11 -8.42 -3.61
CA GLY A 102 -18.11 -6.95 -3.56
C GLY A 102 -18.01 -6.14 -2.25
N ASN A 103 -18.27 -6.66 -1.05
CA ASN A 103 -18.64 -5.78 0.08
C ASN A 103 -17.77 -5.85 1.35
N LEU A 104 -16.57 -6.46 1.33
CA LEU A 104 -15.75 -6.53 2.55
C LEU A 104 -14.22 -6.42 2.37
N HIS A 105 -13.73 -6.03 1.19
CA HIS A 105 -12.28 -5.88 0.99
C HIS A 105 -11.72 -4.53 1.46
N ASP A 106 -12.56 -3.51 1.65
CA ASP A 106 -12.12 -2.12 1.91
C ASP A 106 -12.42 -1.64 3.34
N SER A 107 -12.60 -2.54 4.32
CA SER A 107 -12.94 -2.15 5.70
C SER A 107 -12.14 -2.91 6.75
N ILE A 108 -10.83 -2.60 6.84
CA ILE A 108 -10.06 -2.64 8.09
C ILE A 108 -9.03 -1.50 8.06
#